data_AF-A0A3Q7R3J2-F1
#
_entry.id   AF-A0A3Q7R3J2-F1
#
_cell.length_a   1.000
_cell.length_b   1.000
_cell.length_c   1.000
_cell.angle_alpha   90.00
_cell.angle_beta   90.00
_cell.angle_gamma   90.00
#
_symmetry.space_group_name_H-M   'P 1'
#
loop_
_entity.id
_entity.type
_entity.pdbx_description
1 polymer ?
#
loop_
_entity_poly.entity_id
_entity_poly.type
_entity_poly.pdbx_seq_one_letter_code
_entity_poly.pdbx_strand_id
1 'polypeptide(L)'
;MEPEAARRAAAGIYPVDILEDDPERHREAALAYYATLREGMQSSVELFSLPTGEQVKLEASSICFCTVHRDEPQHKILVLVNPQDTKTVVAVYIKESWWPTEDVLRTSDPAREGLMKVRSFGERIVLFILNVVIFGRLERNLEDGDMFFLPHSVKEQAKILWREGSAVGFYTTKRKGSLCGDGTGACYLLPVFDTVFVRRMYRRQGLGMAMLQDFCETFQEDEALGVSWPISPAMYQVCRKFLLAHPEERGRLWEVEPPGAWGQRGSIWLKVQLQQSRPPDSHPGNAKENVSSQGRTSPDDGPRQSEEGKKERTRGEREETKSGQDCGVKEAAAGRLGRVCAARPEGKETKRTAVDAGLVWESQQKHLRPSS
;
A
#
# COMPACT_ATOMS: atom_id res chain seq x y z
N MET A 1 -11.61 27.25 -28.86
CA MET A 1 -10.99 28.04 -27.77
C MET A 1 -10.19 27.05 -26.94
N GLU A 2 -8.91 27.29 -26.67
CA GLU A 2 -8.17 26.37 -25.78
C GLU A 2 -8.76 26.41 -24.35
N PRO A 3 -8.82 25.25 -23.66
CA PRO A 3 -9.29 25.20 -22.28
C PRO A 3 -8.31 25.96 -21.37
N GLU A 4 -8.84 26.57 -20.31
CA GLU A 4 -8.07 27.47 -19.46
C GLU A 4 -6.88 26.80 -18.77
N ALA A 5 -7.02 25.52 -18.37
CA ALA A 5 -5.91 24.73 -17.83
C ALA A 5 -4.75 24.56 -18.82
N ALA A 6 -5.03 24.32 -20.11
CA ALA A 6 -3.97 24.19 -21.13
C ALA A 6 -3.23 25.51 -21.32
N ARG A 7 -3.95 26.64 -21.29
CA ARG A 7 -3.34 27.99 -21.34
C ARG A 7 -2.48 28.28 -20.10
N ARG A 8 -2.95 27.89 -18.91
CA ARG A 8 -2.18 28.01 -17.65
C ARG A 8 -0.92 27.13 -17.70
N ALA A 9 -1.03 25.87 -18.12
CA ALA A 9 0.11 24.96 -18.30
C ALA A 9 1.13 25.50 -19.33
N ALA A 10 0.67 26.03 -20.47
CA ALA A 10 1.53 26.68 -21.47
C ALA A 10 2.21 27.96 -20.95
N ALA A 11 1.62 28.64 -19.97
CA ALA A 11 2.21 29.77 -19.26
C ALA A 11 3.12 29.35 -18.09
N GLY A 12 3.37 28.05 -17.89
CA GLY A 12 4.15 27.54 -16.76
C GLY A 12 3.43 27.70 -15.42
N ILE A 13 2.12 27.54 -15.38
CA ILE A 13 1.31 27.62 -14.17
C ILE A 13 0.68 26.25 -13.92
N TYR A 14 1.09 25.55 -12.85
CA TYR A 14 0.58 24.21 -12.51
C TYR A 14 -0.21 24.19 -11.20
N PRO A 15 -1.07 23.19 -10.96
CA PRO A 15 -1.98 23.17 -9.80
C PRO A 15 -1.29 23.32 -8.45
N VAL A 16 -0.16 22.63 -8.24
CA VAL A 16 0.62 22.66 -6.99
C VAL A 16 1.35 23.99 -6.76
N ASP A 17 1.49 24.85 -7.78
CA ASP A 17 2.06 26.19 -7.67
C ASP A 17 1.03 27.24 -7.24
N ILE A 18 -0.26 26.99 -7.47
CA ILE A 18 -1.33 27.99 -7.35
C ILE A 18 -2.45 27.63 -6.36
N LEU A 19 -2.44 26.40 -5.81
CA LEU A 19 -3.47 25.96 -4.88
C LEU A 19 -3.15 26.48 -3.48
N GLU A 20 -4.09 27.24 -2.93
CA GLU A 20 -4.07 27.68 -1.53
C GLU A 20 -4.24 26.46 -0.60
N ASP A 21 -3.71 26.55 0.63
CA ASP A 21 -3.76 25.46 1.62
C ASP A 21 -5.14 25.41 2.32
N ASP A 22 -6.21 25.36 1.51
CA ASP A 22 -7.61 25.43 1.90
C ASP A 22 -8.40 24.28 1.24
N PRO A 23 -8.42 23.07 1.87
CA PRO A 23 -9.13 21.92 1.33
C PRO A 23 -10.66 22.09 1.37
N GLU A 24 -11.19 22.92 2.27
CA GLU A 24 -12.63 23.12 2.44
C GLU A 24 -13.20 24.00 1.33
N ARG A 25 -12.56 25.14 1.02
CA ARG A 25 -12.94 25.97 -0.13
C ARG A 25 -12.81 25.21 -1.44
N HIS A 26 -11.80 24.35 -1.57
CA HIS A 26 -11.68 23.46 -2.72
C HIS A 26 -12.84 22.46 -2.82
N ARG A 27 -13.21 21.82 -1.70
CA ARG A 27 -14.35 20.90 -1.60
C ARG A 27 -15.67 21.59 -1.95
N GLU A 28 -15.89 22.82 -1.50
CA GLU A 28 -17.08 23.63 -1.80
C GLU A 28 -17.18 23.96 -3.30
N ALA A 29 -16.10 24.43 -3.93
CA ALA A 29 -16.07 24.69 -5.37
C ALA A 29 -16.35 23.42 -6.18
N ALA A 30 -15.77 22.27 -5.78
CA ALA A 30 -16.02 20.98 -6.41
C ALA A 30 -17.49 20.54 -6.27
N LEU A 31 -18.09 20.68 -5.08
CA LEU A 31 -19.50 20.34 -4.86
C LEU A 31 -20.45 21.26 -5.66
N ALA A 32 -20.17 22.55 -5.73
CA ALA A 32 -20.93 23.50 -6.54
C ALA A 32 -20.90 23.14 -8.03
N TYR A 33 -19.71 22.85 -8.58
CA TYR A 33 -19.58 22.42 -9.98
C TYR A 33 -20.30 21.09 -10.26
N TYR A 34 -20.21 20.10 -9.35
CA TYR A 34 -20.93 18.84 -9.52
C TYR A 34 -22.46 19.00 -9.44
N ALA A 35 -22.95 19.95 -8.65
CA ALA A 35 -24.37 20.27 -8.57
C ALA A 35 -24.89 20.87 -9.90
N THR A 36 -24.20 21.84 -10.49
CA THR A 36 -24.62 22.45 -11.77
C THR A 36 -24.67 21.44 -12.92
N LEU A 37 -23.73 20.49 -12.94
CA LEU A 37 -23.74 19.33 -13.85
C LEU A 37 -24.97 18.44 -13.65
N ARG A 38 -25.29 18.09 -12.40
CA ARG A 38 -26.42 17.19 -12.07
C ARG A 38 -27.79 17.82 -12.35
N GLU A 39 -27.92 19.12 -12.19
CA GLU A 39 -29.17 19.85 -12.43
C GLU A 39 -29.41 20.15 -13.92
N GLY A 40 -28.44 19.82 -14.80
CA GLY A 40 -28.53 20.10 -16.23
C GLY A 40 -28.47 21.59 -16.56
N MET A 41 -27.95 22.41 -15.63
CA MET A 41 -27.91 23.88 -15.75
C MET A 41 -26.79 24.38 -16.67
N GLN A 42 -25.95 23.49 -17.19
CA GLN A 42 -24.96 23.83 -18.21
C GLN A 42 -25.63 24.11 -19.56
N SER A 43 -25.51 25.35 -20.03
CA SER A 43 -26.07 25.82 -21.31
C SER A 43 -25.34 25.29 -22.54
N SER A 44 -24.20 24.63 -22.37
CA SER A 44 -23.38 24.06 -23.44
C SER A 44 -22.73 22.76 -22.97
N VAL A 45 -22.56 21.80 -23.89
CA VAL A 45 -21.81 20.57 -23.61
C VAL A 45 -20.33 20.91 -23.39
N GLU A 46 -19.86 20.81 -22.16
CA GLU A 46 -18.44 20.92 -21.84
C GLU A 46 -17.71 19.62 -22.26
N LEU A 47 -16.57 19.79 -22.95
CA LEU A 47 -15.75 18.70 -23.47
C LEU A 47 -14.30 18.88 -22.98
N PHE A 48 -13.70 17.79 -22.51
CA PHE A 48 -12.31 17.74 -22.08
C PHE A 48 -11.47 16.98 -23.11
N SER A 49 -10.46 17.65 -23.68
CA SER A 49 -9.56 17.05 -24.66
C SER A 49 -8.42 16.29 -23.98
N LEU A 50 -8.31 15.00 -24.27
CA LEU A 50 -7.18 14.17 -23.86
C LEU A 50 -5.92 14.48 -24.70
N PRO A 51 -4.70 14.17 -24.22
CA PRO A 51 -3.47 14.29 -25.02
C PRO A 51 -3.48 13.46 -26.32
N THR A 52 -4.36 12.46 -26.41
CA THR A 52 -4.59 11.64 -27.62
C THR A 52 -5.45 12.34 -28.69
N GLY A 53 -6.04 13.50 -28.38
CA GLY A 53 -7.02 14.20 -29.22
C GLY A 53 -8.47 13.69 -29.05
N GLU A 54 -8.69 12.60 -28.31
CA GLU A 54 -10.01 12.13 -27.91
C GLU A 54 -10.67 13.17 -26.98
N GLN A 55 -12.00 13.30 -27.06
CA GLN A 55 -12.77 14.23 -26.23
C GLN A 55 -13.70 13.46 -25.29
N VAL A 56 -13.54 13.70 -23.98
CA VAL A 56 -14.41 13.18 -22.94
C VAL A 56 -15.46 14.22 -22.62
N LYS A 57 -16.74 13.83 -22.67
CA LYS A 57 -17.84 14.70 -22.24
C LYS A 57 -17.83 14.86 -20.72
N LEU A 58 -17.94 16.09 -20.24
CA LEU A 58 -18.06 16.42 -18.83
C LEU A 58 -19.53 16.26 -18.43
N GLU A 59 -19.85 15.14 -17.77
CA GLU A 59 -21.21 14.80 -17.33
C GLU A 59 -21.18 13.93 -16.07
N ALA A 60 -22.30 13.83 -15.35
CA ALA A 60 -22.35 13.10 -14.07
C ALA A 60 -22.02 11.60 -14.15
N SER A 61 -22.03 11.01 -15.35
CA SER A 61 -21.61 9.63 -15.66
C SER A 61 -20.10 9.46 -15.80
N SER A 62 -19.38 10.49 -16.23
CA SER A 62 -17.92 10.48 -16.42
C SER A 62 -17.16 11.10 -15.23
N ILE A 63 -17.87 11.72 -14.29
CA ILE A 63 -17.30 12.48 -13.17
C ILE A 63 -17.68 11.82 -11.85
N CYS A 64 -16.69 11.58 -10.97
CA CYS A 64 -16.94 11.06 -9.63
C CYS A 64 -16.05 11.71 -8.57
N PHE A 65 -16.42 11.56 -7.29
CA PHE A 65 -15.59 12.00 -6.17
C PHE A 65 -14.65 10.88 -5.71
N CYS A 66 -13.37 11.17 -5.60
CA CYS A 66 -12.38 10.30 -4.95
C CYS A 66 -11.89 10.90 -3.64
N THR A 67 -11.81 10.07 -2.59
CA THR A 67 -11.29 10.47 -1.29
C THR A 67 -9.76 10.54 -1.30
N VAL A 68 -9.20 11.67 -0.87
CA VAL A 68 -7.74 11.91 -0.82
C VAL A 68 -7.08 11.24 0.40
N HIS A 69 -7.82 11.11 1.51
CA HIS A 69 -7.35 10.59 2.79
C HIS A 69 -8.22 9.44 3.30
N ARG A 70 -7.61 8.31 3.66
CA ARG A 70 -8.37 7.14 4.15
C ARG A 70 -9.10 7.36 5.47
N ASP A 71 -8.62 8.30 6.29
CA ASP A 71 -9.13 8.62 7.61
C ASP A 71 -10.02 9.88 7.64
N GLU A 72 -10.13 10.60 6.52
CA GLU A 72 -10.90 11.84 6.40
C GLU A 72 -11.78 11.79 5.14
N PRO A 73 -12.91 11.06 5.18
CA PRO A 73 -13.78 10.84 4.02
C PRO A 73 -14.46 12.12 3.50
N GLN A 74 -14.42 13.22 4.25
CA GLN A 74 -14.84 14.55 3.80
C GLN A 74 -13.88 15.16 2.76
N HIS A 75 -12.58 14.83 2.82
CA HIS A 75 -11.57 15.36 1.91
C HIS A 75 -11.60 14.58 0.59
N LYS A 76 -12.44 15.06 -0.33
CA LYS A 76 -12.64 14.48 -1.67
C LYS A 76 -12.28 15.48 -2.76
N ILE A 77 -11.79 14.96 -3.88
CA ILE A 77 -11.57 15.69 -5.13
C ILE A 77 -12.48 15.11 -6.22
N LEU A 78 -12.87 15.96 -7.18
CA LEU A 78 -13.54 15.50 -8.39
C LEU A 78 -12.51 14.97 -9.40
N VAL A 79 -12.76 13.78 -9.91
CA VAL A 79 -11.98 13.15 -10.99
C VAL A 79 -12.86 12.90 -12.20
N LEU A 80 -12.27 13.03 -13.37
CA LEU A 80 -12.84 12.64 -14.65
C LEU A 80 -12.31 11.26 -15.01
N VAL A 81 -13.18 10.31 -15.31
CA VAL A 81 -12.82 8.97 -15.79
C VAL A 81 -13.04 8.84 -17.30
N ASN A 82 -12.30 7.95 -17.95
CA ASN A 82 -12.53 7.64 -19.34
C ASN A 82 -13.91 6.92 -19.49
N PRO A 83 -14.81 7.35 -20.39
CA PRO A 83 -16.11 6.68 -20.60
C PRO A 83 -15.99 5.22 -21.07
N GLN A 84 -14.91 4.86 -21.76
CA GLN A 84 -14.62 3.50 -22.24
C GLN A 84 -13.96 2.62 -21.16
N ASP A 85 -13.27 3.23 -20.19
CA ASP A 85 -12.73 2.55 -19.01
C ASP A 85 -12.88 3.44 -17.77
N THR A 86 -13.97 3.22 -17.03
CA THR A 86 -14.30 3.98 -15.82
C THR A 86 -13.32 3.78 -14.65
N LYS A 87 -12.31 2.91 -14.79
CA LYS A 87 -11.21 2.75 -13.84
C LYS A 87 -10.04 3.68 -14.12
N THR A 88 -9.95 4.23 -15.33
CA THR A 88 -8.89 5.14 -15.75
C THR A 88 -9.30 6.59 -15.49
N VAL A 89 -8.66 7.22 -14.50
CA VAL A 89 -8.76 8.67 -14.25
C VAL A 89 -7.90 9.42 -15.25
N VAL A 90 -8.49 10.37 -15.97
CA VAL A 90 -7.84 11.17 -17.02
C VAL A 90 -7.58 12.62 -16.62
N ALA A 91 -8.41 13.17 -15.72
CA ALA A 91 -8.27 14.55 -15.24
C ALA A 91 -8.78 14.73 -13.81
N VAL A 92 -8.40 15.84 -13.19
CA VAL A 92 -8.80 16.26 -11.84
C VAL A 92 -9.30 17.70 -11.90
N TYR A 93 -10.40 18.01 -11.20
CA TYR A 93 -10.87 19.38 -11.09
C TYR A 93 -10.08 20.10 -9.98
N ILE A 94 -9.32 21.14 -10.32
CA ILE A 94 -8.53 21.94 -9.37
C ILE A 94 -8.58 23.42 -9.76
N LYS A 95 -8.88 24.28 -8.77
CA LYS A 95 -8.99 25.75 -8.92
C LYS A 95 -9.85 26.16 -10.13
N GLU A 96 -11.10 25.68 -10.09
CA GLU A 96 -12.15 25.95 -11.08
C GLU A 96 -11.82 25.50 -12.52
N SER A 97 -10.93 24.51 -12.68
CA SER A 97 -10.52 24.01 -13.99
C SER A 97 -10.22 22.52 -13.97
N TRP A 98 -10.44 21.84 -15.10
CA TRP A 98 -10.03 20.45 -15.29
C TRP A 98 -8.57 20.36 -15.75
N TRP A 99 -7.76 19.59 -15.03
CA TRP A 99 -6.33 19.40 -15.30
C TRP A 99 -6.03 17.96 -15.68
N PRO A 100 -5.29 17.70 -16.78
CA PRO A 100 -4.73 16.38 -17.08
C PRO A 100 -3.92 15.85 -15.90
N THR A 101 -3.99 14.56 -15.62
CA THR A 101 -3.26 13.93 -14.49
C THR A 101 -1.74 14.18 -14.55
N GLU A 102 -1.15 14.26 -15.74
CA GLU A 102 0.27 14.59 -15.92
C GLU A 102 0.61 16.05 -15.57
N ASP A 103 -0.29 17.01 -15.82
CA ASP A 103 -0.05 18.42 -15.49
C ASP A 103 -0.25 18.69 -13.99
N VAL A 104 -1.08 17.90 -13.30
CA VAL A 104 -1.16 17.91 -11.83
C VAL A 104 0.18 17.51 -11.19
N LEU A 105 0.99 16.70 -11.88
CA LEU A 105 2.31 16.26 -11.41
C LEU A 105 3.44 17.23 -11.77
N ARG A 106 3.17 18.37 -12.40
CA ARG A 106 4.19 19.34 -12.81
C ARG A 106 4.27 20.52 -11.86
N THR A 107 5.40 21.21 -11.89
CA THR A 107 5.68 22.44 -11.15
C THR A 107 6.63 23.32 -11.95
N SER A 108 6.44 24.63 -11.87
CA SER A 108 7.38 25.62 -12.43
C SER A 108 8.27 26.27 -11.37
N ASP A 109 8.07 25.95 -10.09
CA ASP A 109 8.93 26.40 -9.00
C ASP A 109 10.28 25.65 -9.07
N PRO A 110 11.41 26.31 -9.40
CA PRO A 110 12.71 25.66 -9.48
C PRO A 110 13.26 25.25 -8.10
N ALA A 111 12.65 25.71 -7.00
CA ALA A 111 12.98 25.21 -5.66
C ALA A 111 12.41 23.80 -5.40
N ARG A 112 11.50 23.30 -6.25
CA ARG A 112 10.97 21.93 -6.18
C ARG A 112 11.80 20.95 -6.99
N GLU A 113 12.95 20.57 -6.42
CA GLU A 113 13.86 19.56 -6.96
C GLU A 113 14.34 18.62 -5.82
N GLY A 114 14.49 17.32 -6.11
CA GLY A 114 14.88 16.33 -5.12
C GLY A 114 13.75 15.88 -4.17
N LEU A 115 14.13 15.29 -3.02
CA LEU A 115 13.17 14.75 -2.04
C LEU A 115 12.64 15.83 -1.11
N MET A 116 11.37 16.19 -1.27
CA MET A 116 10.70 17.21 -0.46
C MET A 116 9.61 16.64 0.42
N LYS A 117 9.55 17.08 1.68
CA LYS A 117 8.47 16.72 2.62
C LYS A 117 7.16 17.35 2.17
N VAL A 118 6.12 16.53 2.03
CA VAL A 118 4.75 16.99 1.73
C VAL A 118 4.23 17.82 2.89
N ARG A 119 3.80 19.05 2.61
CA ARG A 119 3.34 20.04 3.62
C ARG A 119 1.99 20.66 3.28
N SER A 120 1.75 20.91 2.00
CA SER A 120 0.55 21.58 1.49
C SER A 120 -0.51 20.62 0.95
N PHE A 121 -1.75 21.08 0.87
CA PHE A 121 -2.86 20.40 0.22
C PHE A 121 -2.58 20.11 -1.26
N GLY A 122 -1.93 21.03 -1.99
CA GLY A 122 -1.47 20.80 -3.36
C GLY A 122 -0.54 19.59 -3.47
N GLU A 123 0.46 19.48 -2.61
CA GLU A 123 1.36 18.32 -2.57
C GLU A 123 0.63 17.05 -2.10
N ARG A 124 -0.40 17.14 -1.24
CA ARG A 124 -1.26 15.99 -0.91
C ARG A 124 -2.04 15.49 -2.13
N ILE A 125 -2.52 16.37 -3.01
CA ILE A 125 -3.12 15.96 -4.29
C ILE A 125 -2.08 15.30 -5.19
N VAL A 126 -0.87 15.86 -5.33
CA VAL A 126 0.22 15.25 -6.12
C VAL A 126 0.54 13.84 -5.61
N LEU A 127 0.66 13.66 -4.28
CA LEU A 127 0.85 12.35 -3.64
C LEU A 127 -0.29 11.39 -3.95
N PHE A 128 -1.55 11.85 -3.86
CA PHE A 128 -2.73 11.05 -4.22
C PHE A 128 -2.70 10.61 -5.69
N ILE A 129 -2.34 11.50 -6.62
CA ILE A 129 -2.27 11.16 -8.04
C ILE A 129 -1.16 10.16 -8.32
N LEU A 130 0.05 10.34 -7.77
CA LEU A 130 1.12 9.33 -7.89
C LEU A 130 0.71 7.97 -7.32
N ASN A 131 0.01 7.96 -6.18
CA ASN A 131 -0.34 6.75 -5.44
C ASN A 131 -1.54 5.99 -6.03
N VAL A 132 -2.69 6.66 -6.13
CA VAL A 132 -3.97 6.02 -6.45
C VAL A 132 -4.19 5.95 -7.96
N VAL A 133 -3.76 6.96 -8.71
CA VAL A 133 -3.97 7.04 -10.16
C VAL A 133 -2.79 6.44 -10.93
N ILE A 134 -1.59 7.04 -10.84
CA ILE A 134 -0.44 6.59 -11.62
C ILE A 134 0.00 5.19 -11.20
N PHE A 135 0.33 4.97 -9.93
CA PHE A 135 0.65 3.61 -9.45
C PHE A 135 -0.59 2.71 -9.53
N GLY A 136 -1.65 3.02 -8.78
CA GLY A 136 -2.80 2.13 -8.58
C GLY A 136 -3.55 1.70 -9.85
N ARG A 137 -3.56 2.52 -10.92
CA ARG A 137 -4.29 2.23 -12.18
C ARG A 137 -3.39 2.13 -13.41
N LEU A 138 -2.42 3.02 -13.63
CA LEU A 138 -1.69 3.10 -14.90
C LEU A 138 -0.39 2.26 -14.93
N GLU A 139 0.36 2.20 -13.83
CA GLU A 139 1.73 1.65 -13.81
C GLU A 139 1.89 0.35 -12.99
N ARG A 140 0.93 -0.02 -12.16
CA ARG A 140 0.95 -1.26 -11.38
C ARG A 140 1.00 -2.49 -12.30
N ASN A 141 1.82 -3.47 -11.93
CA ASN A 141 1.80 -4.78 -12.55
C ASN A 141 0.60 -5.58 -12.00
N LEU A 142 -0.20 -6.19 -12.88
CA LEU A 142 -1.33 -7.02 -12.46
C LEU A 142 -0.89 -8.39 -11.92
N GLU A 143 0.35 -8.79 -12.19
CA GLU A 143 0.93 -10.07 -11.72
C GLU A 143 1.56 -9.97 -10.32
N ASP A 144 1.78 -8.76 -9.79
CA ASP A 144 2.42 -8.51 -8.48
C ASP A 144 1.48 -8.83 -7.28
N GLY A 145 0.41 -9.57 -7.50
CA GLY A 145 -0.68 -9.81 -6.55
C GLY A 145 -1.49 -8.54 -6.22
N ASP A 146 -2.40 -8.65 -5.27
CA ASP A 146 -3.29 -7.57 -4.84
C ASP A 146 -2.59 -6.47 -4.00
N MET A 147 -1.33 -6.14 -4.33
CA MET A 147 -0.63 -4.98 -3.79
C MET A 147 -1.23 -3.69 -4.33
N PHE A 148 -2.26 -3.18 -3.65
CA PHE A 148 -2.75 -1.81 -3.79
C PHE A 148 -2.34 -0.97 -2.58
N PHE A 149 -1.93 0.26 -2.84
CA PHE A 149 -1.76 1.27 -1.82
C PHE A 149 -3.10 2.01 -1.66
N LEU A 150 -3.64 1.99 -0.44
CA LEU A 150 -4.78 2.83 -0.09
C LEU A 150 -4.36 4.31 -0.06
N PRO A 151 -5.31 5.26 -0.14
CA PRO A 151 -5.03 6.66 0.16
C PRO A 151 -4.30 6.81 1.51
N HIS A 152 -3.30 7.69 1.56
CA HIS A 152 -2.52 7.89 2.77
C HIS A 152 -3.34 8.67 3.82
N SER A 153 -3.06 8.40 5.10
CA SER A 153 -3.70 9.17 6.18
C SER A 153 -3.21 10.61 6.17
N VAL A 154 -4.06 11.56 6.57
CA VAL A 154 -3.65 12.97 6.73
C VAL A 154 -2.45 13.12 7.69
N LYS A 155 -2.33 12.20 8.65
CA LYS A 155 -1.27 12.16 9.69
C LYS A 155 0.01 11.48 9.20
N GLU A 156 -0.05 10.80 8.06
CA GLU A 156 1.05 10.03 7.50
C GLU A 156 2.07 10.96 6.83
N GLN A 157 3.35 10.81 7.19
CA GLN A 157 4.42 11.57 6.54
C GLN A 157 4.71 11.01 5.15
N ALA A 158 4.98 11.91 4.21
CA ALA A 158 5.42 11.55 2.87
C ALA A 158 6.53 12.51 2.41
N LYS A 159 7.41 12.01 1.53
CA LYS A 159 8.23 12.86 0.66
C LYS A 159 7.89 12.57 -0.80
N ILE A 160 7.77 13.62 -1.61
CA ILE A 160 7.70 13.52 -3.07
C ILE A 160 9.11 13.73 -3.61
N LEU A 161 9.51 12.91 -4.58
CA LEU A 161 10.70 13.14 -5.37
C LEU A 161 10.31 13.99 -6.59
N TRP A 162 10.77 15.23 -6.60
CA TRP A 162 10.71 16.12 -7.75
C TRP A 162 11.97 15.99 -8.59
N ARG A 163 11.81 16.09 -9.90
CA ARG A 163 12.91 16.13 -10.85
C ARG A 163 12.50 16.83 -12.14
N GLU A 164 13.29 17.81 -12.57
CA GLU A 164 13.12 18.47 -13.88
C GLU A 164 11.68 19.04 -14.05
N GLY A 165 11.15 19.67 -12.99
CA GLY A 165 9.80 20.25 -12.95
C GLY A 165 8.65 19.24 -12.87
N SER A 166 8.93 17.96 -12.58
CA SER A 166 7.93 16.88 -12.48
C SER A 166 8.04 16.08 -11.18
N ALA A 167 6.91 15.65 -10.62
CA ALA A 167 6.85 14.68 -9.53
C ALA A 167 7.04 13.26 -10.11
N VAL A 168 8.16 12.62 -9.79
CA VAL A 168 8.60 11.35 -10.41
C VAL A 168 8.46 10.14 -9.49
N GLY A 169 8.13 10.36 -8.22
CA GLY A 169 7.92 9.29 -7.24
C GLY A 169 7.64 9.85 -5.86
N PHE A 170 7.40 8.95 -4.90
CA PHE A 170 7.22 9.28 -3.49
C PHE A 170 7.65 8.13 -2.59
N TYR A 171 7.80 8.43 -1.30
CA TYR A 171 7.71 7.42 -0.26
C TYR A 171 6.93 7.94 0.96
N THR A 172 6.38 7.04 1.78
CA THR A 172 5.72 7.37 3.05
C THR A 172 6.36 6.71 4.25
N THR A 173 6.09 7.28 5.43
CA THR A 173 6.67 6.81 6.69
C THR A 173 5.63 6.73 7.80
N LYS A 174 5.56 5.56 8.45
CA LYS A 174 4.96 5.44 9.78
C LYS A 174 6.00 5.86 10.82
N ARG A 175 5.65 6.79 11.70
CA ARG A 175 6.55 7.21 12.79
C ARG A 175 6.50 6.17 13.91
N LYS A 176 7.63 5.96 14.58
CA LYS A 176 7.65 5.35 15.91
C LYS A 176 6.66 6.08 16.83
N GLY A 177 5.83 5.34 17.56
CA GLY A 177 4.76 5.87 18.39
C GLY A 177 3.49 6.32 17.66
N SER A 178 3.44 6.34 16.33
CA SER A 178 2.17 6.54 15.60
C SER A 178 1.31 5.28 15.64
N LEU A 179 -0.02 5.46 15.68
CA LEU A 179 -0.97 4.36 15.70
C LEU A 179 -0.82 3.48 14.44
N CYS A 180 -0.86 2.16 14.65
CA CYS A 180 -1.30 1.24 13.64
C CYS A 180 -2.78 1.53 13.37
N GLY A 181 -3.18 1.58 12.10
CA GLY A 181 -4.59 1.54 11.74
C GLY A 181 -5.23 0.23 12.20
N ASP A 182 -6.56 0.12 12.07
CA ASP A 182 -7.45 -0.98 12.55
C ASP A 182 -8.12 -0.81 13.92
N GLY A 183 -7.67 0.13 14.77
CA GLY A 183 -8.32 0.42 16.05
C GLY A 183 -7.92 -0.52 17.20
N THR A 184 -6.93 -1.40 17.01
CA THR A 184 -6.27 -2.16 18.10
C THR A 184 -5.64 -1.27 19.18
N GLY A 185 -5.38 0.01 18.88
CA GLY A 185 -4.66 0.93 19.77
C GLY A 185 -3.15 0.67 19.84
N ALA A 186 -2.63 -0.25 19.03
CA ALA A 186 -1.19 -0.50 18.92
C ALA A 186 -0.48 0.66 18.21
N CYS A 187 0.79 0.88 18.54
CA CYS A 187 1.63 1.90 17.91
C CYS A 187 2.89 1.27 17.31
N TYR A 188 3.35 1.78 16.17
CA TYR A 188 4.61 1.35 15.53
C TYR A 188 5.78 1.50 16.50
N LEU A 189 6.53 0.43 16.72
CA LEU A 189 7.64 0.38 17.70
C LEU A 189 8.99 0.86 17.14
N LEU A 190 9.02 1.20 15.85
CA LEU A 190 10.16 1.74 15.11
C LEU A 190 9.66 2.59 13.93
N PRO A 191 10.50 3.46 13.32
CA PRO A 191 10.17 4.12 12.06
C PRO A 191 10.04 3.07 10.93
N VAL A 192 9.03 3.20 10.08
CA VAL A 192 8.81 2.26 8.96
C VAL A 192 8.64 3.01 7.63
N PHE A 193 9.46 2.66 6.65
CA PHE A 193 9.34 3.02 5.23
C PHE A 193 8.21 2.17 4.63
N ASP A 194 7.01 2.74 4.49
CA ASP A 194 5.79 1.96 4.28
C ASP A 194 5.41 1.76 2.81
N THR A 195 5.15 2.86 2.10
CA THR A 195 4.88 2.80 0.66
C THR A 195 5.95 3.57 -0.08
N VAL A 196 6.35 3.04 -1.24
CA VAL A 196 7.37 3.64 -2.09
C VAL A 196 7.00 3.41 -3.55
N PHE A 197 7.17 4.44 -4.38
CA PHE A 197 6.88 4.36 -5.79
C PHE A 197 7.81 5.30 -6.58
N VAL A 198 8.29 4.81 -7.72
CA VAL A 198 9.00 5.60 -8.72
C VAL A 198 8.33 5.31 -10.06
N ARG A 199 7.94 6.36 -10.77
CA ARG A 199 7.32 6.29 -12.10
C ARG A 199 8.20 5.53 -13.08
N ARG A 200 7.60 4.71 -13.94
CA ARG A 200 8.26 3.65 -14.74
C ARG A 200 9.40 4.21 -15.59
N MET A 201 9.20 5.38 -16.20
CA MET A 201 10.19 6.07 -17.04
C MET A 201 11.42 6.61 -16.27
N TYR A 202 11.34 6.74 -14.95
CA TYR A 202 12.45 7.16 -14.08
C TYR A 202 13.09 6.01 -13.28
N ARG A 203 12.59 4.77 -13.42
CA ARG A 203 13.16 3.60 -12.75
C ARG A 203 14.57 3.29 -13.30
N ARG A 204 15.33 2.51 -12.53
CA ARG A 204 16.73 2.10 -12.80
C ARG A 204 17.78 3.23 -12.75
N GLN A 205 17.39 4.46 -12.39
CA GLN A 205 18.28 5.62 -12.23
C GLN A 205 18.73 5.86 -10.77
N GLY A 206 18.77 4.83 -9.93
CA GLY A 206 19.17 4.94 -8.51
C GLY A 206 18.13 5.53 -7.55
N LEU A 207 17.06 6.15 -8.04
CA LEU A 207 16.08 6.92 -7.24
C LEU A 207 15.50 6.17 -6.03
N GLY A 208 15.18 4.86 -6.17
CA GLY A 208 14.70 4.06 -5.05
C GLY A 208 15.75 3.81 -3.95
N MET A 209 17.04 3.77 -4.31
CA MET A 209 18.12 3.71 -3.31
C MET A 209 18.28 5.08 -2.62
N ALA A 210 18.17 6.18 -3.36
CA ALA A 210 18.22 7.52 -2.78
C ALA A 210 17.07 7.77 -1.78
N MET A 211 15.85 7.29 -2.07
CA MET A 211 14.72 7.33 -1.12
C MET A 211 14.98 6.50 0.15
N LEU A 212 15.57 5.30 0.00
CA LEU A 212 15.89 4.45 1.15
C LEU A 212 17.03 5.06 1.99
N GLN A 213 18.03 5.66 1.35
CA GLN A 213 19.14 6.37 2.00
C GLN A 213 18.61 7.57 2.82
N ASP A 214 17.84 8.46 2.19
CA ASP A 214 17.24 9.64 2.83
C ASP A 214 16.30 9.25 3.99
N PHE A 215 15.64 8.08 3.93
CA PHE A 215 14.93 7.52 5.08
C PHE A 215 15.88 7.08 6.21
N CYS A 216 16.96 6.34 5.92
CA CYS A 216 17.91 5.89 6.93
C CYS A 216 18.63 7.06 7.62
N GLU A 217 18.99 8.10 6.85
CA GLU A 217 19.56 9.36 7.34
C GLU A 217 18.54 10.15 8.19
N THR A 218 17.27 10.22 7.77
CA THR A 218 16.19 10.88 8.53
C THR A 218 15.99 10.25 9.93
N PHE A 219 16.33 8.97 10.10
CA PHE A 219 16.20 8.21 11.35
C PHE A 219 17.54 7.62 11.81
N GLN A 220 18.65 8.35 11.65
CA GLN A 220 20.00 7.90 12.02
C GLN A 220 20.15 7.48 13.50
N GLU A 221 19.31 8.00 14.39
CA GLU A 221 19.34 7.74 15.84
C GLU A 221 18.56 6.47 16.27
N ASP A 222 17.77 5.87 15.39
CA ASP A 222 17.01 4.64 15.69
C ASP A 222 17.85 3.38 15.39
N GLU A 223 18.12 2.57 16.41
CA GLU A 223 18.85 1.28 16.31
C GLU A 223 18.23 0.28 15.32
N ALA A 224 16.94 0.42 15.02
CA ALA A 224 16.24 -0.44 14.08
C ALA A 224 15.23 0.36 13.25
N LEU A 225 15.24 0.11 11.95
CA LEU A 225 14.41 0.72 10.93
C LEU A 225 13.61 -0.34 10.17
N GLY A 226 12.35 -0.05 9.87
CA GLY A 226 11.47 -0.94 9.15
C GLY A 226 11.31 -0.58 7.68
N VAL A 227 11.11 -1.60 6.85
CA VAL A 227 10.43 -1.52 5.55
C VAL A 227 9.16 -2.36 5.68
N SER A 228 8.00 -1.82 5.30
CA SER A 228 6.72 -2.53 5.48
C SER A 228 6.69 -3.85 4.70
N TRP A 229 6.14 -4.88 5.36
CA TRP A 229 5.74 -6.12 4.70
C TRP A 229 4.44 -5.91 3.89
N PRO A 230 4.28 -6.58 2.73
CA PRO A 230 5.29 -7.36 2.00
C PRO A 230 6.22 -6.44 1.18
N ILE A 231 7.52 -6.74 1.16
CA ILE A 231 8.46 -6.02 0.28
C ILE A 231 8.36 -6.60 -1.13
N SER A 232 8.11 -5.74 -2.12
CA SER A 232 8.02 -6.14 -3.54
C SER A 232 9.37 -6.67 -4.08
N PRO A 233 9.40 -7.55 -5.09
CA PRO A 233 10.64 -8.05 -5.67
C PRO A 233 11.59 -6.92 -6.15
N ALA A 234 11.02 -5.85 -6.71
CA ALA A 234 11.78 -4.67 -7.12
C ALA A 234 12.41 -3.94 -5.92
N MET A 235 11.68 -3.79 -4.81
CA MET A 235 12.21 -3.16 -3.60
C MET A 235 13.24 -4.04 -2.89
N TYR A 236 13.10 -5.37 -2.91
CA TYR A 236 14.15 -6.30 -2.46
C TYR A 236 15.47 -6.09 -3.21
N GLN A 237 15.44 -5.82 -4.52
CA GLN A 237 16.64 -5.50 -5.29
C GLN A 237 17.24 -4.12 -4.93
N VAL A 238 16.41 -3.15 -4.55
CA VAL A 238 16.87 -1.86 -3.99
C VAL A 238 17.56 -2.08 -2.65
N CYS A 239 16.91 -2.76 -1.70
CA CYS A 239 17.48 -3.08 -0.39
C CYS A 239 18.78 -3.88 -0.51
N ARG A 240 18.85 -4.87 -1.42
CA ARG A 240 20.07 -5.64 -1.69
C ARG A 240 21.23 -4.75 -2.12
N LYS A 241 21.01 -3.84 -3.08
CA LYS A 241 22.07 -2.94 -3.56
C LYS A 241 22.48 -1.93 -2.50
N PHE A 242 21.52 -1.38 -1.76
CA PHE A 242 21.76 -0.47 -0.66
C PHE A 242 22.61 -1.12 0.44
N LEU A 243 22.20 -2.30 0.96
CA LEU A 243 22.94 -3.03 1.99
C LEU A 243 24.30 -3.58 1.53
N LEU A 244 24.55 -3.69 0.23
CA LEU A 244 25.89 -3.97 -0.30
C LEU A 244 26.79 -2.73 -0.22
N ALA A 245 26.27 -1.55 -0.57
CA ALA A 245 26.97 -0.27 -0.52
C ALA A 245 27.13 0.30 0.90
N HIS A 246 26.20 -0.01 1.81
CA HIS A 246 26.10 0.47 3.19
C HIS A 246 26.17 -0.69 4.20
N PRO A 247 27.38 -1.20 4.53
CA PRO A 247 27.54 -2.26 5.51
C PRO A 247 26.97 -1.96 6.90
N GLU A 248 27.00 -0.69 7.30
CA GLU A 248 26.48 -0.15 8.55
C GLU A 248 24.97 -0.39 8.74
N GLU A 249 24.19 -0.35 7.65
CA GLU A 249 22.73 -0.52 7.69
C GLU A 249 22.28 -1.99 7.75
N ARG A 250 23.19 -2.96 7.61
CA ARG A 250 22.87 -4.41 7.56
C ARG A 250 22.22 -4.94 8.84
N GLY A 251 22.55 -4.35 9.99
CA GLY A 251 21.91 -4.66 11.27
C GLY A 251 20.66 -3.83 11.55
N ARG A 252 20.51 -2.68 10.87
CA ARG A 252 19.46 -1.69 11.13
C ARG A 252 18.18 -1.93 10.33
N LEU A 253 18.24 -2.50 9.12
CA LEU A 253 17.08 -2.65 8.23
C LEU A 253 16.35 -4.00 8.34
N TRP A 254 15.06 -3.93 8.69
CA TRP A 254 14.15 -5.08 8.90
C TRP A 254 12.92 -4.99 7.99
N GLU A 255 12.43 -6.13 7.50
CA GLU A 255 11.08 -6.26 6.94
C GLU A 255 10.11 -6.39 8.12
N VAL A 256 9.04 -5.59 8.14
CA VAL A 256 8.21 -5.37 9.33
C VAL A 256 6.73 -5.58 9.06
N GLU A 257 6.11 -6.45 9.86
CA GLU A 257 4.65 -6.47 10.08
C GLU A 257 4.29 -5.53 11.25
N PRO A 258 3.24 -4.70 11.17
CA PRO A 258 2.83 -3.81 12.27
C PRO A 258 2.42 -4.57 13.54
N PRO A 259 2.68 -4.05 14.76
CA PRO A 259 3.41 -2.83 15.10
C PRO A 259 4.95 -2.91 15.01
N GLY A 260 5.50 -4.06 14.62
CA GLY A 260 6.94 -4.26 14.51
C GLY A 260 7.61 -4.58 15.85
N ALA A 261 7.00 -5.44 16.67
CA ALA A 261 7.67 -6.09 17.79
C ALA A 261 8.78 -7.05 17.29
N TRP A 262 9.65 -7.55 18.19
CA TRP A 262 10.81 -8.36 17.80
C TRP A 262 10.46 -9.62 16.98
N GLY A 263 9.34 -10.27 17.31
CA GLY A 263 8.81 -11.43 16.56
C GLY A 263 8.11 -11.09 15.23
N GLN A 264 7.99 -9.80 14.89
CA GLN A 264 7.34 -9.28 13.69
C GLN A 264 8.34 -8.62 12.73
N ARG A 265 9.64 -8.90 12.92
CA ARG A 265 10.75 -8.37 12.14
C ARG A 265 11.53 -9.51 11.49
N GLY A 266 11.79 -9.41 10.20
CA GLY A 266 12.76 -10.28 9.52
C GLY A 266 13.93 -9.46 8.98
N SER A 267 15.18 -9.80 9.33
CA SER A 267 16.35 -9.10 8.82
C SER A 267 16.38 -9.16 7.29
N ILE A 268 16.37 -7.99 6.64
CA ILE A 268 16.41 -7.90 5.17
C ILE A 268 17.74 -8.45 4.66
N TRP A 269 18.84 -8.16 5.36
CA TRP A 269 20.16 -8.66 5.00
C TRP A 269 20.23 -10.18 4.99
N LEU A 270 19.72 -10.87 6.03
CA LEU A 270 19.72 -12.33 6.07
C LEU A 270 18.85 -12.94 4.95
N LYS A 271 17.69 -12.35 4.65
CA LYS A 271 16.85 -12.77 3.52
C LYS A 271 17.55 -12.60 2.18
N VAL A 272 18.24 -11.47 1.98
CA VAL A 272 19.05 -11.17 0.79
C VAL A 272 20.23 -12.14 0.62
N GLN A 273 20.87 -12.57 1.71
CA GLN A 273 21.93 -13.58 1.68
C GLN A 273 21.38 -14.97 1.33
N LEU A 274 20.27 -15.39 1.97
CA LEU A 274 19.65 -16.69 1.72
C LEU A 274 19.15 -16.86 0.26
N GLN A 275 18.69 -15.77 -0.36
CA GLN A 275 18.33 -15.75 -1.78
C GLN A 275 19.54 -15.96 -2.71
N GLN A 276 20.75 -15.54 -2.31
CA GLN A 276 21.98 -15.71 -3.08
C GLN A 276 22.59 -17.11 -2.93
N SER A 277 22.32 -17.80 -1.83
CA SER A 277 22.77 -19.19 -1.62
C SER A 277 21.87 -20.24 -2.28
N ARG A 278 20.76 -19.86 -2.93
CA ARG A 278 19.97 -20.78 -3.74
C ARG A 278 20.71 -21.06 -5.05
N PRO A 279 20.96 -22.33 -5.42
CA PRO A 279 21.40 -22.66 -6.77
C PRO A 279 20.39 -22.11 -7.78
N PRO A 280 20.81 -21.75 -9.01
CA PRO A 280 19.85 -21.50 -10.08
C PRO A 280 19.03 -22.77 -10.30
N ASP A 281 17.71 -22.66 -10.16
CA ASP A 281 16.81 -23.81 -10.30
C ASP A 281 17.01 -24.48 -11.66
N SER A 282 17.49 -25.72 -11.65
CA SER A 282 17.58 -26.55 -12.86
C SER A 282 16.19 -26.66 -13.47
N HIS A 283 16.00 -26.07 -14.66
CA HIS A 283 14.74 -26.14 -15.39
C HIS A 283 14.24 -27.59 -15.47
N PRO A 284 12.95 -27.89 -15.14
CA PRO A 284 12.37 -29.21 -15.35
C PRO A 284 12.08 -29.40 -16.84
N GLY A 285 13.15 -29.61 -17.62
CA GLY A 285 13.12 -29.77 -19.08
C GLY A 285 13.59 -31.14 -19.52
N ASN A 286 12.64 -32.02 -19.88
CA ASN A 286 12.87 -33.30 -20.56
C ASN A 286 13.84 -34.30 -19.89
N ALA A 287 13.37 -34.95 -18.81
CA ALA A 287 13.66 -36.38 -18.64
C ALA A 287 12.57 -37.17 -19.39
N LYS A 288 12.71 -37.35 -20.70
CA LYS A 288 11.90 -38.35 -21.41
C LYS A 288 12.38 -39.74 -20.99
N GLU A 289 11.44 -40.57 -20.58
CA GLU A 289 11.67 -42.00 -20.36
C GLU A 289 12.30 -42.62 -21.61
N ASN A 290 13.33 -43.43 -21.41
CA ASN A 290 13.77 -44.41 -22.39
C ASN A 290 14.08 -45.71 -21.64
N VAL A 291 13.01 -46.40 -21.24
CA VAL A 291 13.08 -47.80 -20.88
C VAL A 291 13.21 -48.60 -22.17
N SER A 292 14.40 -49.13 -22.45
CA SER A 292 14.51 -50.28 -23.34
C SER A 292 15.66 -51.18 -22.91
N SER A 293 15.35 -52.47 -22.87
CA SER A 293 16.17 -53.53 -22.32
C SER A 293 17.14 -54.12 -23.34
N GLN A 294 18.30 -54.58 -22.87
CA GLN A 294 18.86 -55.92 -23.14
C GLN A 294 20.14 -56.12 -22.31
N GLY A 295 20.31 -57.29 -21.70
CA GLY A 295 21.47 -57.61 -20.85
C GLY A 295 22.22 -58.86 -21.33
N ARG A 296 23.22 -59.31 -20.55
CA ARG A 296 23.70 -60.71 -20.51
C ARG A 296 24.72 -60.99 -19.37
N THR A 297 24.45 -62.06 -18.62
CA THR A 297 25.39 -63.06 -18.03
C THR A 297 26.58 -62.65 -17.13
N SER A 298 26.45 -62.85 -15.81
CA SER A 298 27.06 -63.90 -14.93
C SER A 298 28.49 -64.46 -15.18
N PRO A 299 29.17 -65.13 -14.19
CA PRO A 299 29.04 -65.18 -12.71
C PRO A 299 30.38 -65.18 -11.89
N ASP A 300 30.28 -65.40 -10.56
CA ASP A 300 31.28 -65.89 -9.55
C ASP A 300 32.55 -65.03 -9.27
N ASP A 301 33.05 -64.90 -8.04
CA ASP A 301 33.30 -65.94 -7.02
C ASP A 301 33.27 -65.39 -5.56
N GLY A 302 33.09 -66.25 -4.55
CA GLY A 302 33.12 -65.89 -3.10
C GLY A 302 34.35 -66.47 -2.37
N PRO A 303 34.29 -66.82 -1.06
CA PRO A 303 33.33 -66.46 0.01
C PRO A 303 34.00 -66.25 1.42
N ARG A 304 33.16 -66.24 2.49
CA ARG A 304 33.44 -66.49 3.95
C ARG A 304 33.60 -65.26 4.88
N GLN A 305 32.65 -65.01 5.82
CA GLN A 305 32.36 -65.65 7.15
C GLN A 305 33.32 -65.14 8.25
N SER A 306 32.99 -64.91 9.54
CA SER A 306 31.75 -64.99 10.36
C SER A 306 31.90 -64.03 11.61
N GLU A 307 31.12 -63.96 12.70
CA GLU A 307 29.85 -64.58 13.19
C GLU A 307 29.17 -63.67 14.27
N GLU A 308 27.83 -63.68 14.29
CA GLU A 308 26.89 -63.75 15.45
C GLU A 308 27.14 -63.15 16.87
N GLY A 309 26.02 -62.78 17.53
CA GLY A 309 25.96 -62.46 18.99
C GLY A 309 24.82 -61.51 19.42
N LYS A 310 23.56 -61.69 18.97
CA LYS A 310 22.44 -62.38 19.67
C LYS A 310 21.86 -61.75 20.97
N LYS A 311 20.54 -61.47 20.90
CA LYS A 311 19.49 -61.48 21.97
C LYS A 311 19.44 -60.37 23.06
N GLU A 312 18.33 -60.13 23.79
CA GLU A 312 16.85 -60.22 23.54
C GLU A 312 16.08 -59.84 24.85
N ARG A 313 15.06 -58.95 24.78
CA ARG A 313 13.99 -58.69 25.81
C ARG A 313 14.46 -58.14 27.20
N THR A 314 13.66 -57.48 28.03
CA THR A 314 12.29 -57.81 28.53
C THR A 314 11.48 -56.59 29.01
N ARG A 315 10.19 -56.82 29.35
CA ARG A 315 9.08 -55.89 29.67
C ARG A 315 8.82 -55.74 31.18
N GLY A 316 8.22 -54.61 31.60
CA GLY A 316 7.46 -54.38 32.85
C GLY A 316 7.25 -52.86 33.06
N GLU A 317 6.04 -52.28 32.89
CA GLU A 317 4.97 -52.10 33.90
C GLU A 317 5.46 -51.50 35.24
N ARG A 318 4.77 -50.58 35.94
CA ARG A 318 3.64 -49.63 35.77
C ARG A 318 3.34 -49.23 37.21
N GLU A 319 3.15 -47.94 37.54
CA GLU A 319 2.34 -47.61 38.71
C GLU A 319 1.56 -46.30 38.52
N GLU A 320 0.36 -46.25 39.08
CA GLU A 320 -0.58 -45.13 38.99
C GLU A 320 -0.51 -44.27 40.27
N THR A 321 -0.94 -43.02 40.18
CA THR A 321 -1.90 -42.52 41.18
C THR A 321 -2.81 -41.46 40.58
N LYS A 322 -4.02 -41.37 41.14
CA LYS A 322 -5.20 -40.71 40.58
C LYS A 322 -5.48 -39.37 41.26
N SER A 323 -5.93 -38.40 40.45
CA SER A 323 -7.19 -37.64 40.61
C SER A 323 -7.61 -37.13 42.00
N GLY A 324 -7.88 -35.82 42.12
CA GLY A 324 -8.66 -35.22 43.19
C GLY A 324 -9.01 -33.75 42.89
N GLN A 325 -10.25 -33.33 43.18
CA GLN A 325 -10.84 -32.07 42.70
C GLN A 325 -11.47 -31.27 43.86
N ASP A 326 -11.47 -29.94 43.72
CA ASP A 326 -12.51 -28.98 44.15
C ASP A 326 -12.45 -28.17 45.48
N CYS A 327 -12.96 -26.93 45.36
CA CYS A 327 -13.55 -25.93 46.29
C CYS A 327 -13.02 -25.63 47.72
N GLY A 328 -13.01 -24.32 48.11
CA GLY A 328 -12.74 -23.90 49.51
C GLY A 328 -12.67 -22.40 49.88
N VAL A 329 -13.68 -21.59 49.51
CA VAL A 329 -14.16 -20.30 50.12
C VAL A 329 -13.37 -19.58 51.25
N LYS A 330 -13.23 -18.24 51.15
CA LYS A 330 -13.50 -17.28 52.27
C LYS A 330 -13.88 -15.86 51.79
N GLU A 331 -14.69 -15.17 52.59
CA GLU A 331 -15.50 -13.96 52.25
C GLU A 331 -14.93 -12.60 52.72
N ALA A 332 -15.66 -11.54 52.31
CA ALA A 332 -15.89 -10.23 52.96
C ALA A 332 -15.09 -9.01 52.43
N ALA A 333 -15.68 -7.82 52.22
CA ALA A 333 -17.10 -7.41 52.18
C ALA A 333 -17.30 -5.99 51.55
N ALA A 334 -18.57 -5.66 51.30
CA ALA A 334 -19.18 -4.31 51.18
C ALA A 334 -18.98 -3.44 49.91
N GLY A 335 -20.10 -2.83 49.47
CA GLY A 335 -20.11 -1.72 48.49
C GLY A 335 -21.15 -1.84 47.36
N ARG A 336 -22.45 -1.60 47.63
CA ARG A 336 -23.51 -1.59 46.60
C ARG A 336 -24.43 -0.38 46.75
N LEU A 337 -24.58 0.40 45.68
CA LEU A 337 -25.69 1.31 45.34
C LEU A 337 -25.44 1.79 43.88
N GLY A 338 -26.39 1.87 42.96
CA GLY A 338 -27.80 1.45 42.96
C GLY A 338 -28.28 1.25 41.50
N ARG A 339 -29.51 0.77 41.31
CA ARG A 339 -30.12 0.54 39.98
C ARG A 339 -31.53 1.14 39.99
N VAL A 340 -31.87 1.92 38.96
CA VAL A 340 -33.25 2.31 38.67
C VAL A 340 -33.51 2.01 37.18
N CYS A 341 -34.65 1.37 36.91
CA CYS A 341 -35.10 1.04 35.55
C CYS A 341 -36.09 2.10 35.05
N ALA A 342 -36.11 2.35 33.74
CA ALA A 342 -37.25 2.94 33.05
C ALA A 342 -37.36 2.36 31.63
N ALA A 343 -38.58 2.21 31.13
CA ALA A 343 -38.90 1.43 29.93
C ALA A 343 -38.74 2.21 28.62
N ARG A 344 -38.52 1.49 27.51
CA ARG A 344 -38.81 1.95 26.14
C ARG A 344 -40.18 1.43 25.71
N PRO A 345 -41.06 2.25 25.11
CA PRO A 345 -42.12 1.77 24.22
C PRO A 345 -41.59 1.55 22.80
N GLU A 346 -42.24 0.67 22.06
CA GLU A 346 -41.93 0.40 20.64
C GLU A 346 -42.41 1.54 19.74
N GLY A 347 -41.59 1.93 18.77
CA GLY A 347 -41.97 2.79 17.65
C GLY A 347 -41.76 2.05 16.33
N LYS A 348 -42.85 1.77 15.59
CA LYS A 348 -42.77 1.19 14.24
C LYS A 348 -42.18 2.23 13.28
N GLU A 349 -41.04 1.94 12.68
CA GLU A 349 -40.50 2.78 11.61
C GLU A 349 -40.76 2.15 10.23
N THR A 350 -41.26 2.98 9.31
CA THR A 350 -41.80 2.55 8.01
C THR A 350 -40.72 2.54 6.93
N LYS A 351 -40.81 1.56 6.02
CA LYS A 351 -40.00 1.53 4.79
C LYS A 351 -40.14 2.86 4.03
N ARG A 352 -39.03 3.59 3.88
CA ARG A 352 -38.79 4.45 2.72
C ARG A 352 -37.43 4.13 2.12
N THR A 353 -37.49 3.51 0.94
CA THR A 353 -36.36 3.27 0.06
C THR A 353 -35.82 4.60 -0.47
N ALA A 354 -34.61 4.98 -0.08
CA ALA A 354 -33.76 5.83 -0.90
C ALA A 354 -32.92 4.91 -1.79
N VAL A 355 -33.12 5.00 -3.10
CA VAL A 355 -32.25 4.30 -4.07
C VAL A 355 -31.00 5.17 -4.22
N ASP A 356 -29.95 4.84 -3.47
CA ASP A 356 -28.66 5.49 -3.63
C ASP A 356 -27.96 4.90 -4.86
N ALA A 357 -28.04 5.63 -5.98
CA ALA A 357 -27.32 5.30 -7.21
C ALA A 357 -25.86 5.76 -7.14
N GLY A 358 -25.19 5.48 -6.01
CA GLY A 358 -23.75 5.52 -5.92
C GLY A 358 -23.16 4.29 -6.62
N LEU A 359 -22.31 4.50 -7.63
CA LEU A 359 -21.50 3.42 -8.18
C LEU A 359 -20.55 2.94 -7.08
N VAL A 360 -20.87 1.78 -6.50
CA VAL A 360 -20.18 1.19 -5.37
C VAL A 360 -18.73 0.87 -5.74
N TRP A 361 -17.81 1.72 -5.28
CA TRP A 361 -16.36 1.48 -5.34
C TRP A 361 -15.91 0.37 -4.37
N GLU A 362 -16.80 -0.09 -3.49
CA GLU A 362 -16.57 -1.10 -2.46
C GLU A 362 -17.05 -2.51 -2.87
N SER A 363 -16.31 -3.16 -3.77
CA SER A 363 -16.30 -4.63 -3.85
C SER A 363 -15.10 -5.18 -4.63
N GLN A 364 -13.92 -5.08 -4.02
CA GLN A 364 -12.76 -5.90 -4.37
C GLN A 364 -12.25 -6.65 -3.13
N GLN A 365 -13.18 -7.29 -2.40
CA GLN A 365 -12.89 -8.18 -1.29
C GLN A 365 -12.65 -9.62 -1.78
N LYS A 366 -11.38 -9.91 -2.08
CA LYS A 366 -10.72 -11.22 -1.95
C LYS A 366 -9.21 -10.95 -2.08
N HIS A 367 -8.46 -11.31 -1.03
CA HIS A 367 -7.06 -10.90 -0.80
C HIS A 367 -6.84 -9.41 -0.52
N LEU A 368 -7.47 -8.92 0.55
CA LEU A 368 -7.05 -7.69 1.22
C LEU A 368 -5.64 -7.86 1.82
N ARG A 369 -4.77 -6.85 1.62
CA ARG A 369 -3.72 -6.50 2.62
C ARG A 369 -4.46 -6.35 3.97
N PRO A 370 -4.04 -7.01 5.07
CA PRO A 370 -4.58 -6.67 6.39
C PRO A 370 -4.42 -5.17 6.62
N SER A 371 -5.54 -4.48 6.86
CA SER A 371 -5.52 -3.07 7.22
C SER A 371 -4.83 -2.93 8.57
N SER A 372 -3.81 -2.07 8.65
CA SER A 372 -2.99 -1.78 9.84
C SER A 372 -2.42 -0.35 9.79
#